data_AF-F2QC06-F1
#
_entry.id   AF-F2QC06-F1
#
_cell.length_a   1.000
_cell.length_b   1.000
_cell.length_c   1.000
_cell.angle_alpha   90.00
_cell.angle_beta   90.00
_cell.angle_gamma   90.00
#
_symmetry.space_group_name_H-M   'P 1'
#
loop_
_entity.id
_entity.type
_entity.pdbx_description
1 polymer ?
#
loop_
_entity_poly.entity_id
_entity_poly.type
_entity_poly.pdbx_seq_one_letter_code
_entity_poly.pdbx_strand_id
1 'polypeptide(L)'
;MKKSSFFAILLLGGLIMIGLTGCGENKNSREWIENKVSEVSRVYPTENLFDLFKQFPEGFEVYQVYMNDKVSIKIYLTGNSQFKTITGKLIRKDLKLEKKTDIIDVNYIEQQFIFSDEERAREIWELKGFLFQELTINKSILSEFKLENKSYNSVTNGFDISYSVNNPIINKFLKRMVLKMAY
;
A
#
# COMPACT_ATOMS: atom_id res chain seq x y z
N MET A 1 20.74 1.55 17.70
CA MET A 1 19.76 2.13 16.75
C MET A 1 18.65 1.11 16.53
N LYS A 2 17.45 1.35 17.06
CA LYS A 2 16.32 0.43 16.86
C LYS A 2 15.94 0.44 15.38
N LYS A 3 16.13 -0.68 14.70
CA LYS A 3 15.69 -0.87 13.33
C LYS A 3 14.16 -0.97 13.34
N SER A 4 13.48 0.14 13.11
CA SER A 4 12.07 0.11 12.73
C SER A 4 12.03 -0.34 11.27
N SER A 5 11.85 -1.64 11.02
CA SER A 5 11.69 -2.15 9.66
C SER A 5 10.31 -1.75 9.14
N PHE A 6 10.28 -0.78 8.25
CA PHE A 6 9.07 -0.33 7.57
C PHE A 6 8.76 -1.28 6.40
N PHE A 7 7.64 -1.99 6.48
CA PHE A 7 7.08 -2.76 5.37
C PHE A 7 5.72 -2.17 5.00
N ALA A 8 5.69 -1.17 4.11
CA ALA A 8 4.46 -0.84 3.40
C ALA A 8 4.27 -1.86 2.27
N ILE A 9 3.68 -3.02 2.62
CA ILE A 9 3.18 -3.96 1.62
C ILE A 9 1.80 -3.45 1.20
N LEU A 10 1.72 -2.75 0.06
CA LEU A 10 0.46 -2.49 -0.62
C LEU A 10 0.20 -3.67 -1.58
N LEU A 11 -0.52 -4.69 -1.10
CA LEU A 11 -1.04 -5.74 -1.97
C LEU A 11 -2.41 -5.28 -2.49
N LEU A 12 -2.47 -4.86 -3.75
CA LEU A 12 -3.70 -4.71 -4.49
C LEU A 12 -4.12 -6.11 -4.94
N GLY A 13 -5.10 -6.70 -4.26
CA GLY A 13 -5.62 -8.02 -4.60
C GLY A 13 -6.35 -7.96 -5.95
N GLY A 14 -5.71 -8.49 -6.98
CA GLY A 14 -6.31 -8.76 -8.29
C GLY A 14 -5.47 -9.83 -8.98
N LEU A 15 -6.13 -10.87 -9.51
CA LEU A 15 -5.47 -11.91 -10.30
C LEU A 15 -4.62 -11.25 -11.38
N ILE A 16 -3.30 -11.33 -11.23
CA ILE A 16 -2.36 -10.91 -12.27
C ILE A 16 -2.51 -11.94 -13.38
N MET A 17 -3.36 -11.66 -14.37
CA MET A 17 -3.43 -12.41 -15.62
C MET A 17 -2.14 -12.11 -16.39
N ILE A 18 -1.10 -12.89 -16.12
CA ILE A 18 0.18 -12.78 -16.83
C ILE A 18 -0.04 -13.31 -18.23
N GLY A 19 -0.17 -12.40 -19.20
CA GLY A 19 -0.23 -12.74 -20.62
C GLY A 19 0.95 -13.63 -21.02
N LEU A 20 0.63 -14.70 -21.75
CA LEU A 20 1.59 -15.59 -22.43
C LEU A 20 2.49 -14.72 -23.33
N THR A 21 3.73 -14.52 -22.93
CA THR A 21 4.74 -13.77 -23.70
C THR A 21 5.98 -14.63 -23.89
N GLY A 22 6.57 -14.47 -25.07
CA GLY A 22 7.29 -15.49 -25.82
C GLY A 22 8.62 -15.97 -25.23
N CYS A 23 9.13 -17.04 -25.86
CA CYS A 23 10.44 -17.61 -25.58
C CYS A 23 11.54 -16.55 -25.81
N GLY A 24 12.29 -16.16 -24.78
CA GLY A 24 13.44 -15.25 -24.90
C GLY A 24 13.40 -13.97 -24.05
N GLU A 25 12.35 -13.71 -23.27
CA GLU A 25 12.34 -12.54 -22.38
C GLU A 25 13.36 -12.68 -21.23
N ASN A 26 14.25 -11.70 -21.08
CA ASN A 26 15.10 -11.57 -19.90
C ASN A 26 14.26 -11.05 -18.72
N LYS A 27 13.56 -11.97 -18.04
CA LYS A 27 12.68 -11.68 -16.91
C LYS A 27 13.38 -11.10 -15.69
N ASN A 28 14.70 -11.20 -15.61
CA ASN A 28 15.49 -10.55 -14.56
C ASN A 28 16.01 -9.17 -15.00
N SER A 29 15.62 -8.65 -16.17
CA SER A 29 16.00 -7.30 -16.60
C SER A 29 15.24 -6.24 -15.80
N ARG A 30 15.87 -5.07 -15.59
CA ARG A 30 15.23 -3.94 -14.90
C ARG A 30 13.97 -3.54 -15.64
N GLU A 31 14.10 -3.40 -16.96
CA GLU A 31 13.00 -3.03 -17.85
C GLU A 31 11.82 -4.00 -17.75
N TRP A 32 12.07 -5.31 -17.77
CA TRP A 32 10.99 -6.29 -17.66
C TRP A 32 10.26 -6.17 -16.31
N ILE A 33 11.01 -6.04 -15.21
CA ILE A 33 10.42 -5.92 -13.87
C ILE A 33 9.65 -4.60 -13.73
N GLU A 34 10.23 -3.46 -14.15
CA GLU A 34 9.53 -2.15 -14.15
C GLU A 34 8.30 -2.15 -15.05
N ASN A 35 8.33 -2.88 -16.17
CA ASN A 35 7.16 -3.04 -17.03
C ASN A 35 6.05 -3.85 -16.34
N LYS A 36 6.37 -4.78 -15.44
CA LYS A 36 5.33 -5.43 -14.61
C LYS A 36 4.73 -4.48 -13.57
N VAL A 37 5.46 -3.43 -13.16
CA VAL A 37 4.93 -2.40 -12.25
C VAL A 37 3.93 -1.46 -12.96
N SER A 38 3.84 -1.46 -14.30
CA SER A 38 2.81 -0.67 -15.00
C SER A 38 1.39 -1.07 -14.58
N GLU A 39 1.17 -2.35 -14.25
CA GLU A 39 -0.11 -2.84 -13.71
C GLU A 39 -0.45 -2.24 -12.34
N VAL A 40 0.57 -1.88 -11.56
CA VAL A 40 0.40 -1.18 -10.28
C VAL A 40 0.19 0.32 -10.54
N SER A 41 0.85 0.90 -11.54
CA SER A 41 0.74 2.34 -11.86
C SER A 41 -0.68 2.78 -12.19
N ARG A 42 -1.55 1.88 -12.68
CA ARG A 42 -2.93 2.22 -13.06
C ARG A 42 -3.82 2.71 -11.90
N VAL A 43 -3.39 2.51 -10.65
CA VAL A 43 -4.10 3.01 -9.47
C VAL A 43 -3.32 4.08 -8.71
N TYR A 44 -2.19 4.55 -9.26
CA TYR A 44 -1.33 5.56 -8.65
C TYR A 44 -1.21 6.80 -9.56
N PRO A 45 -1.60 8.00 -9.10
CA PRO A 45 -2.38 8.26 -7.90
C PRO A 45 -3.87 7.95 -8.12
N THR A 46 -4.56 7.52 -7.08
CA THR A 46 -6.03 7.49 -7.05
C THR A 46 -6.52 8.28 -5.84
N GLU A 47 -6.84 9.56 -6.05
CA GLU A 47 -7.21 10.46 -4.94
C GLU A 47 -8.53 10.02 -4.28
N ASN A 48 -9.57 9.78 -5.09
CA ASN A 48 -10.87 9.29 -4.62
C ASN A 48 -10.92 7.76 -4.69
N LEU A 49 -11.10 7.08 -3.56
CA LEU A 49 -11.13 5.61 -3.53
C LEU A 49 -12.29 5.01 -4.35
N PHE A 50 -13.37 5.75 -4.62
CA PHE A 50 -14.44 5.29 -5.51
C PHE A 50 -13.97 5.12 -6.95
N ASP A 51 -12.91 5.83 -7.38
CA ASP A 51 -12.35 5.66 -8.72
C ASP A 51 -11.68 4.30 -8.90
N LEU A 52 -11.34 3.58 -7.83
CA LEU A 52 -10.86 2.20 -7.92
C LEU A 52 -11.90 1.27 -8.55
N PHE A 53 -13.21 1.54 -8.45
CA PHE A 53 -14.24 0.76 -9.15
C PHE A 53 -14.16 0.88 -10.68
N LYS A 54 -13.50 1.92 -11.23
CA LYS A 54 -13.24 2.03 -12.68
C LYS A 54 -12.23 0.98 -13.13
N GLN A 55 -11.26 0.67 -12.27
CA GLN A 55 -10.22 -0.34 -12.54
C GLN A 55 -10.65 -1.75 -12.10
N PHE A 56 -11.49 -1.82 -11.05
CA PHE A 56 -11.97 -3.06 -10.43
C PHE A 56 -13.50 -3.02 -10.28
N PRO A 57 -14.26 -3.19 -11.37
CA PRO A 57 -15.72 -3.06 -11.36
C PRO A 57 -16.41 -4.08 -10.45
N GLU A 58 -15.80 -5.26 -10.29
CA GLU A 58 -16.26 -6.36 -9.43
C GLU A 58 -16.01 -6.12 -7.94
N GLY A 59 -15.30 -5.05 -7.60
CA GLY A 59 -14.89 -4.74 -6.23
C GLY A 59 -13.40 -4.95 -6.02
N PHE A 60 -12.93 -4.52 -4.87
CA PHE A 60 -11.51 -4.54 -4.55
C PHE A 60 -11.28 -4.66 -3.04
N GLU A 61 -10.08 -5.09 -2.68
CA GLU A 61 -9.55 -4.94 -1.33
C GLU A 61 -8.28 -4.11 -1.37
N VAL A 62 -8.14 -3.21 -0.41
CA VAL A 62 -6.94 -2.41 -0.25
C VAL A 62 -6.58 -2.31 1.21
N TYR A 63 -5.31 -2.49 1.51
CA TYR A 63 -4.83 -2.33 2.88
C TYR A 63 -3.42 -1.78 2.91
N GLN A 64 -3.12 -1.10 4.00
CA GLN A 64 -1.80 -0.59 4.29
C GLN A 64 -1.45 -0.94 5.73
N VAL A 65 -0.29 -1.54 5.90
CA VAL A 65 0.25 -1.89 7.22
C VAL A 65 1.42 -0.97 7.52
N TYR A 66 1.39 -0.39 8.71
CA TYR A 66 2.54 0.16 9.38
C TYR A 66 2.95 -0.79 10.50
N MET A 67 4.24 -1.02 10.69
CA MET A 67 4.74 -1.85 11.77
C MET A 67 6.10 -1.37 12.27
N ASN A 68 6.33 -1.45 13.57
CA ASN A 68 7.63 -1.27 14.22
C ASN A 68 7.86 -2.34 15.30
N ASP A 69 8.83 -2.16 16.21
CA ASP A 69 9.16 -3.10 17.29
C ASP A 69 8.10 -3.20 18.40
N LYS A 70 7.13 -2.29 18.43
CA LYS A 70 6.11 -2.19 19.48
C LYS A 70 4.69 -2.41 18.96
N VAL A 71 4.38 -1.94 17.74
CA VAL A 71 3.00 -1.85 17.26
C VAL A 71 2.90 -2.22 15.79
N SER A 72 1.76 -2.83 15.41
CA SER A 72 1.28 -2.94 14.04
C SER A 72 -0.03 -2.18 13.90
N ILE A 73 -0.15 -1.33 12.88
CA ILE A 73 -1.36 -0.59 12.53
C ILE A 73 -1.73 -0.97 11.10
N LYS A 74 -2.92 -1.53 10.90
CA LYS A 74 -3.44 -1.91 9.59
C LYS A 74 -4.74 -1.15 9.35
N ILE A 75 -4.80 -0.40 8.27
CA ILE A 75 -6.08 0.01 7.68
C ILE A 75 -6.37 -0.93 6.51
N TYR A 76 -7.59 -1.47 6.47
CA TYR A 76 -8.07 -2.38 5.42
C TYR A 76 -9.46 -1.94 5.01
N LEU A 77 -9.71 -1.83 3.71
CA LEU A 77 -10.99 -1.48 3.12
C LEU A 77 -11.35 -2.47 2.02
N THR A 78 -12.64 -2.73 1.89
CA THR A 78 -13.27 -3.52 0.85
C THR A 78 -14.22 -2.61 0.08
N GLY A 79 -14.00 -2.50 -1.23
CA GLY A 79 -14.96 -1.90 -2.17
C GLY A 79 -15.96 -2.95 -2.62
N ASN A 80 -17.20 -2.87 -2.14
CA ASN A 80 -18.28 -3.77 -2.54
C ASN A 80 -18.95 -3.25 -3.81
N SER A 81 -18.88 -4.03 -4.89
CA SER A 81 -19.42 -3.65 -6.21
C SER A 81 -20.95 -3.63 -6.27
N GLN A 82 -21.63 -4.51 -5.54
CA GLN A 82 -23.08 -4.63 -5.51
C GLN A 82 -23.74 -3.40 -4.87
N PHE A 83 -23.20 -2.94 -3.74
CA PHE A 83 -23.75 -1.81 -2.99
C PHE A 83 -23.03 -0.49 -3.30
N LYS A 84 -21.93 -0.53 -4.07
CA LYS A 84 -21.04 0.60 -4.32
C LYS A 84 -20.65 1.31 -3.03
N THR A 85 -20.23 0.52 -2.04
CA THR A 85 -19.76 1.01 -0.74
C THR A 85 -18.29 0.66 -0.55
N ILE A 86 -17.61 1.46 0.28
CA ILE A 86 -16.24 1.20 0.70
C ILE A 86 -16.23 1.19 2.23
N THR A 87 -16.01 0.03 2.83
CA THR A 87 -16.03 -0.16 4.28
C THR A 87 -14.87 -1.03 4.72
N GLY A 88 -14.53 -1.01 6.00
CA GLY A 88 -13.46 -1.86 6.51
C GLY A 88 -13.10 -1.58 7.95
N LYS A 89 -11.82 -1.76 8.29
CA LYS A 89 -11.33 -1.73 9.67
C LYS A 89 -9.98 -1.04 9.79
N LEU A 90 -9.81 -0.28 10.86
CA LEU A 90 -8.53 0.18 11.39
C LEU A 90 -8.20 -0.70 12.60
N ILE A 91 -7.07 -1.39 12.52
CA ILE A 91 -6.64 -2.38 13.50
C ILE A 91 -5.27 -1.97 14.05
N ARG A 92 -5.16 -1.79 15.36
CA ARG A 92 -3.89 -1.61 16.05
C ARG A 92 -3.62 -2.81 16.94
N LYS A 93 -2.45 -3.42 16.79
CA LYS A 93 -1.97 -4.52 17.64
C LYS A 93 -0.71 -4.09 18.37
N ASP A 94 -0.71 -4.20 19.69
CA ASP A 94 0.52 -4.16 20.47
C ASP A 94 1.27 -5.49 20.29
N LEU A 95 2.52 -5.42 19.82
CA LEU A 95 3.34 -6.59 19.51
C LEU A 95 4.09 -7.13 20.75
N LYS A 96 4.13 -6.36 21.84
CA LYS A 96 4.73 -6.80 23.11
C LYS A 96 3.69 -7.31 24.08
N LEU A 97 2.47 -6.77 24.00
CA LEU A 97 1.34 -7.16 24.81
C LEU A 97 0.31 -7.82 23.88
N GLU A 98 0.39 -9.15 23.71
CA GLU A 98 -0.48 -9.94 22.81
C GLU A 98 -1.99 -9.69 22.96
N LYS A 99 -2.42 -9.06 24.06
CA LYS A 99 -3.82 -8.88 24.44
C LYS A 99 -4.45 -7.52 24.10
N LYS A 100 -3.70 -6.48 23.67
CA LYS A 100 -4.32 -5.17 23.36
C LYS A 100 -4.44 -4.96 21.85
N THR A 101 -5.63 -5.29 21.33
CA THR A 101 -6.01 -5.00 19.94
C THR A 101 -7.13 -3.97 19.92
N ASP A 102 -6.89 -2.81 19.31
CA ASP A 102 -7.94 -1.86 18.95
C ASP A 102 -8.49 -2.27 17.57
N ILE A 103 -9.82 -2.39 17.43
CA ILE A 103 -10.50 -2.63 16.16
C ILE A 103 -11.59 -1.57 16.01
N ILE A 104 -11.46 -0.73 14.99
CA ILE A 104 -12.36 0.39 14.71
C ILE A 104 -12.94 0.20 13.32
N ASP A 105 -14.26 0.28 13.18
CA ASP A 105 -14.91 0.19 11.87
C ASP A 105 -14.69 1.49 11.09
N VAL A 106 -14.53 1.36 9.78
CA VAL A 106 -14.24 2.47 8.87
C VAL A 106 -15.24 2.44 7.72
N ASN A 107 -15.87 3.57 7.45
CA ASN A 107 -16.61 3.82 6.21
C ASN A 107 -15.88 4.89 5.42
N TYR A 108 -15.83 4.75 4.09
CA TYR A 108 -15.33 5.80 3.22
C TYR A 108 -16.50 6.41 2.44
N ILE A 109 -16.86 7.64 2.80
CA ILE A 109 -18.05 8.36 2.32
C ILE A 109 -17.61 9.77 1.94
N GLU A 110 -18.04 10.26 0.77
CA GLU A 110 -17.75 11.64 0.33
C GLU A 110 -16.25 12.00 0.41
N GLN A 111 -15.39 11.05 0.03
CA GLN A 111 -13.93 11.17 0.07
C GLN A 111 -13.31 11.27 1.47
N GLN A 112 -14.07 10.95 2.52
CA GLN A 112 -13.64 11.02 3.90
C GLN A 112 -13.71 9.64 4.56
N PHE A 113 -12.77 9.38 5.47
CA PHE A 113 -12.79 8.22 6.34
C PHE A 113 -13.61 8.57 7.58
N ILE A 114 -14.69 7.82 7.82
CA ILE A 114 -15.58 7.95 8.96
C ILE A 114 -15.38 6.73 9.86
N PHE A 115 -14.98 6.97 11.10
CA PHE A 115 -14.64 5.93 12.07
C PHE A 115 -15.77 5.72 13.08
N SER A 116 -15.97 4.47 13.52
CA SER A 116 -16.87 4.19 14.65
C SER A 116 -16.39 4.80 15.96
N ASP A 117 -15.07 5.04 16.09
CA ASP A 117 -14.43 5.74 17.20
C ASP A 117 -13.40 6.75 16.64
N GLU A 118 -13.88 7.96 16.37
CA GLU A 118 -13.11 9.06 15.79
C GLU A 118 -11.97 9.56 16.68
N GLU A 119 -12.16 9.55 17.99
CA GLU A 119 -11.13 9.99 18.94
C GLU A 119 -9.97 9.00 18.93
N ARG A 120 -10.27 7.71 19.09
CA ARG A 120 -9.27 6.66 19.08
C ARG A 120 -8.60 6.51 17.72
N ALA A 121 -9.34 6.66 16.61
CA ALA A 121 -8.77 6.61 15.27
C ALA A 121 -7.73 7.73 15.05
N ARG A 122 -8.00 8.95 15.53
CA ARG A 122 -7.04 10.07 15.45
C ARG A 122 -5.76 9.82 16.24
N GLU A 123 -5.81 9.07 17.34
CA GLU A 123 -4.62 8.68 18.10
C GLU A 123 -3.80 7.60 17.39
N ILE A 124 -4.47 6.68 16.69
CA ILE A 124 -3.84 5.49 16.10
C ILE A 124 -3.33 5.73 14.68
N TRP A 125 -4.07 6.47 13.86
CA TRP A 125 -3.85 6.54 12.41
C TRP A 125 -3.64 7.97 11.90
N GLU A 126 -2.40 8.46 12.03
CA GLU A 126 -2.02 9.82 11.65
C GLU A 126 -1.87 10.07 10.15
N LEU A 127 -1.86 9.00 9.35
CA LEU A 127 -1.63 9.07 7.90
C LEU A 127 -2.78 9.74 7.15
N LYS A 128 -4.01 9.57 7.65
CA LYS A 128 -5.25 10.15 7.10
C LYS A 128 -5.45 9.88 5.61
N GLY A 129 -4.90 8.78 5.10
CA GLY A 129 -4.94 8.39 3.70
C GLY A 129 -3.94 7.29 3.37
N PHE A 130 -4.10 6.69 2.20
CA PHE A 130 -3.16 5.72 1.64
C PHE A 130 -2.06 6.41 0.82
N LEU A 131 -0.88 5.80 0.77
CA LEU A 131 0.23 6.35 -0.03
C LEU A 131 -0.14 6.47 -1.52
N PHE A 132 -0.91 5.52 -2.07
CA PHE A 132 -1.32 5.54 -3.47
C PHE A 132 -2.29 6.68 -3.83
N GLN A 133 -2.88 7.36 -2.84
CA GLN A 133 -3.71 8.54 -3.11
C GLN A 133 -2.84 9.76 -3.45
N GLU A 134 -1.62 9.82 -2.92
CA GLU A 134 -0.71 10.97 -3.06
C GLU A 134 0.46 10.69 -4.03
N LEU A 135 0.90 9.44 -4.14
CA LEU A 135 2.11 9.08 -4.87
C LEU A 135 1.80 8.75 -6.34
N THR A 136 2.58 9.30 -7.25
CA THR A 136 2.62 8.86 -8.65
C THR A 136 3.76 7.86 -8.83
N ILE A 137 3.46 6.70 -9.40
CA ILE A 137 4.46 5.69 -9.79
C ILE A 137 4.13 5.25 -11.21
N ASN A 138 5.13 5.21 -12.09
CA ASN A 138 5.05 4.57 -13.40
C ASN A 138 6.46 4.15 -13.84
N LYS A 139 6.56 3.44 -14.98
CA LYS A 139 7.85 2.97 -15.52
C LYS A 139 8.87 4.12 -15.67
N SER A 140 8.44 5.29 -16.16
CA SER A 140 9.31 6.46 -16.33
C SER A 140 9.88 6.93 -14.99
N ILE A 141 9.03 7.15 -13.99
CA ILE A 141 9.46 7.61 -12.66
C ILE A 141 10.38 6.59 -11.99
N LEU A 142 10.06 5.29 -12.08
CA LEU A 142 10.90 4.24 -11.52
C LEU A 142 12.27 4.19 -12.19
N SER A 143 12.33 4.42 -13.51
CA SER A 143 13.58 4.42 -14.27
C SER A 143 14.54 5.56 -13.85
N GLU A 144 14.01 6.66 -13.29
CA GLU A 144 14.79 7.77 -12.75
C GLU A 144 15.43 7.45 -11.39
N PHE A 145 14.86 6.51 -10.63
CA PHE A 145 15.42 6.14 -9.34
C PHE A 145 16.70 5.33 -9.47
N LYS A 146 17.60 5.51 -8.50
CA LYS A 146 18.83 4.73 -8.43
C LYS A 146 18.50 3.30 -8.03
N LEU A 147 18.70 2.36 -8.96
CA LEU A 147 18.54 0.93 -8.70
C LEU A 147 19.55 0.47 -7.65
N GLU A 148 19.08 -0.19 -6.60
CA GLU A 148 19.91 -0.78 -5.55
C GLU A 148 20.00 -2.29 -5.72
N ASN A 149 18.86 -2.96 -5.99
CA ASN A 149 18.83 -4.40 -6.24
C ASN A 149 17.64 -4.81 -7.09
N LYS A 150 17.73 -5.98 -7.72
CA LYS A 150 16.62 -6.66 -8.39
C LYS A 150 16.82 -8.18 -8.37
N SER A 151 15.72 -8.91 -8.34
CA SER A 151 15.74 -10.36 -8.45
C SER A 151 14.48 -10.89 -9.13
N TYR A 152 14.62 -12.05 -9.76
CA TYR A 152 13.52 -12.82 -10.33
C TYR A 152 13.68 -14.28 -9.94
N ASN A 153 12.61 -14.88 -9.44
CA ASN A 153 12.53 -16.30 -9.10
C ASN A 153 11.66 -17.00 -10.14
N SER A 154 12.28 -17.85 -10.97
CA SER A 154 11.57 -18.59 -12.03
C SER A 154 10.62 -19.67 -11.53
N VAL A 155 10.80 -20.15 -10.29
CA VAL A 155 9.95 -21.19 -9.68
C VAL A 155 8.63 -20.58 -9.22
N THR A 156 8.67 -19.45 -8.52
CA THR A 156 7.46 -18.75 -8.06
C THR A 156 6.94 -17.73 -9.06
N ASN A 157 7.70 -17.47 -10.13
CA ASN A 157 7.52 -16.35 -11.04
C ASN A 157 7.46 -14.98 -10.33
N GLY A 158 8.01 -14.91 -9.12
CA GLY A 158 8.09 -13.71 -8.29
C GLY A 158 9.26 -12.84 -8.70
N PHE A 159 9.14 -11.53 -8.47
CA PHE A 159 10.20 -10.58 -8.71
C PHE A 159 10.23 -9.53 -7.60
N ASP A 160 11.43 -9.02 -7.33
CA ASP A 160 11.66 -7.93 -6.40
C ASP A 160 12.52 -6.88 -7.09
N ILE A 161 12.25 -5.61 -6.81
CA ILE A 161 13.06 -4.50 -7.25
C ILE A 161 13.14 -3.46 -6.16
N SER A 162 14.34 -2.94 -5.92
CA SER A 162 14.63 -2.01 -4.84
C SER A 162 15.38 -0.80 -5.37
N TYR A 163 14.95 0.37 -4.93
CA TYR A 163 15.53 1.65 -5.32
C TYR A 163 15.95 2.45 -4.11
N SER A 164 16.99 3.26 -4.27
CA SER A 164 17.25 4.39 -3.38
C SER A 164 16.43 5.57 -3.87
N VAL A 165 15.53 6.05 -3.02
CA VAL A 165 14.54 7.06 -3.36
C VAL A 165 14.65 8.25 -2.42
N ASN A 166 14.83 9.43 -2.99
CA ASN A 166 14.65 10.70 -2.28
C ASN A 166 13.47 11.44 -2.91
N ASN A 167 12.26 11.14 -2.41
CA ASN A 167 11.03 11.71 -2.94
C ASN A 167 10.29 12.49 -1.83
N PRO A 168 9.91 13.76 -2.06
CA PRO A 168 9.30 14.60 -1.03
C PRO A 168 7.93 14.09 -0.58
N ILE A 169 7.14 13.44 -1.44
CA ILE A 169 5.83 12.87 -1.11
C ILE A 169 6.03 11.68 -0.16
N ILE A 170 6.93 10.76 -0.52
CA ILE A 170 7.27 9.61 0.33
C ILE A 170 7.82 10.11 1.68
N ASN A 171 8.75 11.05 1.67
CA ASN A 171 9.33 11.60 2.88
C ASN A 171 8.29 12.28 3.79
N LYS A 172 7.36 13.04 3.21
CA LYS A 172 6.26 13.69 3.93
C LYS A 172 5.32 12.64 4.53
N PHE A 173 4.93 11.64 3.73
CA PHE A 173 4.07 10.55 4.16
C PHE A 173 4.67 9.75 5.32
N LEU A 174 5.95 9.38 5.21
CA LEU A 174 6.66 8.67 6.28
C LEU A 174 6.88 9.54 7.52
N LYS A 175 7.15 10.85 7.38
CA LYS A 175 7.26 11.76 8.52
C LYS A 175 5.98 11.81 9.35
N ARG A 176 4.81 11.80 8.71
CA ARG A 176 3.51 11.71 9.42
C ARG A 176 3.40 10.46 10.28
N MET A 177 4.10 9.36 9.95
CA MET A 177 4.13 8.16 10.81
C MET A 177 5.05 8.33 12.02
N VAL A 178 6.19 9.02 11.89
CA VAL A 178 7.24 9.02 12.93
C VAL A 178 6.94 9.98 14.08
N LEU A 179 6.14 11.03 13.85
CA LEU A 179 6.05 12.20 14.74
C LEU A 179 5.42 11.97 16.13
N LYS A 180 4.76 10.84 16.41
CA LYS A 180 4.24 10.55 17.78
C LYS A 180 4.48 9.17 18.37
N MET A 181 5.10 8.24 17.63
CA MET A 181 5.43 6.91 18.18
C MET A 181 6.71 6.88 19.06
N ALA A 182 7.31 8.06 19.30
CA ALA A 182 8.48 8.25 20.14
C ALA A 182 8.18 8.39 21.64
N TYR A 183 6.90 8.38 22.05
CA TYR A 183 6.49 8.39 23.45
C TYR A 183 6.14 6.97 23.94
#